data_AF-A0A7I8J985-F1
#
_entry.id   AF-A0A7I8J985-F1
#
_cell.length_a   1.000
_cell.length_b   1.000
_cell.length_c   1.000
_cell.angle_alpha   90.00
_cell.angle_beta   90.00
_cell.angle_gamma   90.00
#
_symmetry.space_group_name_H-M   'P 1'
#
loop_
_entity.id
_entity.type
_entity.pdbx_description
1 polymer ?
#
loop_
_entity_poly.entity_id
_entity_poly.type
_entity_poly.pdbx_seq_one_letter_code
_entity_poly.pdbx_strand_id
1 'polypeptide(L)'
;MREAADLIWADVELDDRWLGQDLHSVAPGEQRNGRNVLEKVQEIAKERANVEENPLEWPEKVLAAHCMDRVCRTILADYDCEHQADDQRLFSWLRRVIANILGACLTNLSVAVSMECICCKVEVREKSVREAAHILGEAEEVLTLLGDPEVARFWPEERQYIDNWRNEVESSSLDSSQHDLV
;
A
#
# COMPACT_ATOMS: atom_id res chain seq x y z
N MET A 1 4.17 -11.26 2.59
CA MET A 1 4.10 -9.80 2.35
C MET A 1 5.37 -9.07 2.78
N ARG A 2 5.87 -9.25 4.02
CA ARG A 2 7.12 -8.60 4.46
C ARG A 2 8.31 -8.91 3.55
N GLU A 3 8.59 -10.20 3.33
CA GLU A 3 9.69 -10.64 2.46
C GLU A 3 9.56 -10.13 1.02
N ALA A 4 8.32 -10.02 0.52
CA ALA A 4 8.05 -9.41 -0.78
C ALA A 4 8.32 -7.90 -0.79
N ALA A 5 7.95 -7.18 0.26
CA ALA A 5 8.27 -5.76 0.38
C ALA A 5 9.79 -5.56 0.48
N ASP A 6 10.48 -6.32 1.33
CA ASP A 6 11.94 -6.22 1.53
C ASP A 6 12.70 -6.48 0.22
N LEU A 7 12.33 -7.55 -0.50
CA LEU A 7 12.94 -7.91 -1.78
C LEU A 7 12.78 -6.80 -2.83
N ILE A 8 11.57 -6.26 -2.93
CA ILE A 8 11.22 -5.30 -3.98
C ILE A 8 11.76 -3.91 -3.65
N TRP A 9 11.72 -3.53 -2.37
CA TRP A 9 12.26 -2.26 -1.91
C TRP A 9 13.77 -2.19 -2.12
N ALA A 10 14.50 -3.30 -1.90
CA ALA A 10 15.92 -3.35 -2.17
C ALA A 10 16.25 -3.10 -3.66
N ASP A 11 15.49 -3.64 -4.61
CA ASP A 11 15.70 -3.41 -6.06
C ASP A 11 15.44 -1.93 -6.42
N VAL A 12 14.46 -1.29 -5.75
CA VAL A 12 14.15 0.12 -5.96
C VAL A 12 15.22 1.02 -5.37
N GLU A 13 15.62 0.78 -4.12
CA GLU A 13 16.56 1.64 -3.38
C GLU A 13 18.00 1.52 -3.87
N LEU A 14 18.44 0.31 -4.26
CA LEU A 14 19.83 0.06 -4.63
C LEU A 14 20.09 0.22 -6.13
N ASP A 15 19.11 -0.14 -6.96
CA ASP A 15 19.31 -0.29 -8.40
C ASP A 15 18.38 0.60 -9.25
N ASP A 16 17.50 1.42 -8.63
CA ASP A 16 16.45 2.18 -9.33
C ASP A 16 15.58 1.29 -10.23
N ARG A 17 15.35 0.05 -9.79
CA ARG A 17 14.59 -0.96 -10.55
C ARG A 17 13.37 -1.46 -9.78
N TRP A 18 12.37 -1.92 -10.52
CA TRP A 18 11.24 -2.63 -9.95
C TRP A 18 10.96 -3.90 -10.73
N LEU A 19 11.05 -5.05 -10.06
CA LEU A 19 10.97 -6.38 -10.69
C LEU A 19 11.96 -6.53 -11.87
N GLY A 20 13.16 -5.98 -11.69
CA GLY A 20 14.21 -5.97 -12.70
C GLY A 20 13.98 -5.02 -13.88
N GLN A 21 12.94 -4.18 -13.85
CA GLN A 21 12.73 -3.13 -14.85
C GLN A 21 13.31 -1.80 -14.35
N ASP A 22 14.08 -1.14 -15.20
CA ASP A 22 14.64 0.19 -14.91
C ASP A 22 13.54 1.25 -14.84
N LEU A 23 13.38 1.89 -13.68
CA LEU A 23 12.35 2.91 -13.45
C LEU A 23 12.58 4.19 -14.27
N HIS A 24 13.82 4.50 -14.65
CA HIS A 24 14.11 5.63 -15.54
C HIS A 24 13.62 5.38 -16.97
N SER A 25 13.50 4.11 -17.36
CA SER A 25 13.01 3.70 -18.68
C SER A 25 11.48 3.70 -18.78
N VAL A 26 10.76 3.80 -17.66
CA VAL A 26 9.29 3.69 -17.57
C VAL A 26 8.60 4.89 -18.22
N ALA A 27 9.20 6.09 -18.22
CA ALA A 27 8.64 7.27 -18.89
C ALA A 27 9.73 8.20 -19.42
N PRO A 28 10.26 7.95 -20.64
CA PRO A 28 11.29 8.79 -21.23
C PRO A 28 10.74 10.09 -21.82
N GLY A 29 11.47 11.20 -21.63
CA GLY A 29 11.30 12.45 -22.40
C GLY A 29 10.22 13.42 -21.89
N GLU A 30 9.76 14.30 -22.79
CA GLU A 30 8.87 15.44 -22.51
C GLU A 30 7.41 15.06 -22.17
N GLN A 31 7.04 13.77 -22.27
CA GLN A 31 5.71 13.25 -21.92
C GLN A 31 5.64 12.65 -20.50
N ARG A 32 6.64 12.89 -19.65
CA ARG A 32 6.67 12.38 -18.29
C ARG A 32 5.69 13.14 -17.38
N ASN A 33 4.53 12.54 -17.12
CA ASN A 33 3.58 12.95 -16.08
C ASN A 33 3.23 11.75 -15.19
N GLY A 34 2.65 12.00 -14.02
CA GLY A 34 2.33 10.96 -13.05
C GLY A 34 1.41 9.86 -13.60
N ARG A 35 0.47 10.22 -14.47
CA ARG A 35 -0.47 9.28 -15.11
C ARG A 35 0.25 8.29 -16.02
N ASN A 36 1.10 8.76 -16.93
CA ASN A 36 1.85 7.92 -17.87
C ASN A 36 2.79 6.96 -17.14
N VAL A 37 3.42 7.43 -16.05
CA VAL A 37 4.24 6.58 -15.18
C VAL A 37 3.39 5.47 -14.54
N LEU A 38 2.23 5.82 -13.96
CA LEU A 38 1.32 4.85 -13.34
C LEU A 38 0.78 3.82 -14.33
N GLU A 39 0.39 4.24 -15.54
CA GLU A 39 -0.07 3.33 -16.60
C GLU A 39 1.02 2.33 -16.99
N LYS A 40 2.26 2.81 -17.15
CA LYS A 40 3.37 1.93 -17.52
C LYS A 40 3.78 0.97 -16.39
N VAL A 41 3.81 1.45 -15.14
CA VAL A 41 4.04 0.57 -13.98
C VAL A 41 2.93 -0.47 -13.86
N GLN A 42 1.66 -0.09 -14.09
CA GLN A 42 0.54 -1.03 -14.10
C GLN A 42 0.68 -2.10 -15.20
N GLU A 43 1.10 -1.71 -16.39
CA GLU A 43 1.34 -2.64 -17.51
C GLU A 43 2.40 -3.68 -17.13
N ILE A 44 3.55 -3.25 -16.61
CA ILE A 44 4.61 -4.14 -16.13
C ILE A 44 4.07 -5.06 -15.02
N ALA A 45 3.29 -4.51 -14.09
CA ALA A 45 2.70 -5.27 -13.00
C ALA A 45 1.75 -6.37 -13.53
N LYS A 46 0.88 -6.06 -14.49
CA LYS A 46 -0.03 -7.03 -15.12
C LYS A 46 0.71 -8.15 -15.84
N GLU A 47 1.79 -7.84 -16.54
CA GLU A 47 2.63 -8.85 -17.21
C GLU A 47 3.29 -9.81 -16.22
N ARG A 48 3.70 -9.29 -15.05
CA ARG A 48 4.39 -10.04 -14.00
C ARG A 48 3.44 -10.78 -13.05
N ALA A 49 2.18 -10.38 -12.99
CA ALA A 49 1.14 -10.92 -12.12
C ALA A 49 0.49 -12.21 -12.67
N ASN A 50 1.20 -13.01 -13.47
CA ASN A 50 0.60 -14.14 -14.18
C ASN A 50 0.85 -15.50 -13.49
N VAL A 51 -0.19 -16.35 -13.52
CA VAL A 51 -0.21 -17.84 -13.42
C VAL A 51 -0.24 -18.54 -12.04
N GLU A 52 -0.86 -17.99 -10.99
CA GLU A 52 -1.24 -18.84 -9.84
C GLU A 52 -2.66 -18.55 -9.34
N GLU A 53 -3.51 -19.57 -9.26
CA GLU A 53 -4.92 -19.43 -8.85
C GLU A 53 -5.06 -19.10 -7.36
N ASN A 54 -4.05 -19.41 -6.54
CA ASN A 54 -4.09 -19.28 -5.09
C ASN A 54 -3.19 -18.14 -4.58
N PRO A 55 -3.77 -17.00 -4.14
CA PRO A 55 -3.00 -15.87 -3.61
C PRO A 55 -2.14 -16.15 -2.39
N LEU A 56 -2.42 -17.25 -1.67
CA LEU A 56 -1.64 -17.66 -0.50
C LEU A 56 -0.32 -18.34 -0.86
N GLU A 57 -0.17 -18.79 -2.10
CA GLU A 57 1.00 -19.52 -2.58
C GLU A 57 1.88 -18.69 -3.52
N TRP A 58 1.45 -17.46 -3.85
CA TRP A 58 2.15 -16.58 -4.76
C TRP A 58 3.61 -16.33 -4.33
N PRO A 59 4.58 -16.55 -5.24
CA PRO A 59 5.94 -16.08 -5.05
C PRO A 59 5.97 -14.58 -4.75
N GLU A 60 6.98 -14.12 -4.02
CA GLU A 60 7.09 -12.75 -3.51
C GLU A 60 6.96 -11.71 -4.63
N LYS A 61 7.58 -11.99 -5.78
CA LYS A 61 7.54 -11.13 -6.98
C LYS A 61 6.16 -11.07 -7.62
N VAL A 62 5.43 -12.18 -7.63
CA VAL A 62 4.07 -12.27 -8.17
C VAL A 62 3.11 -11.53 -7.26
N LEU A 63 3.23 -11.72 -5.94
CA LEU A 63 2.45 -10.99 -4.94
C LEU A 63 2.67 -9.47 -5.07
N ALA A 64 3.93 -9.03 -5.16
CA ALA A 64 4.27 -7.63 -5.35
C ALA A 64 3.69 -7.06 -6.66
N ALA A 65 3.74 -7.82 -7.75
CA ALA A 65 3.14 -7.44 -9.02
C ALA A 65 1.61 -7.27 -8.93
N HIS A 66 0.89 -8.22 -8.31
CA HIS A 66 -0.55 -8.08 -8.09
C HIS A 66 -0.91 -6.89 -7.20
N CYS A 67 -0.14 -6.66 -6.13
CA CYS A 67 -0.33 -5.49 -5.28
C CYS A 67 -0.15 -4.19 -6.08
N MET A 68 0.91 -4.09 -6.88
CA MET A 68 1.19 -2.90 -7.69
C MET A 68 0.12 -2.67 -8.77
N ASP A 69 -0.31 -3.71 -9.48
CA ASP A 69 -1.40 -3.60 -10.45
C ASP A 69 -2.69 -3.07 -9.80
N ARG A 70 -3.06 -3.62 -8.63
CA ARG A 70 -4.24 -3.15 -7.89
C ARG A 70 -4.11 -1.71 -7.45
N VAL A 71 -2.97 -1.33 -6.87
CA VAL A 71 -2.72 0.04 -6.43
C VAL A 71 -2.77 1.00 -7.62
N CYS A 72 -2.01 0.76 -8.69
CA CYS A 72 -2.04 1.59 -9.88
C CYS A 72 -3.44 1.69 -10.49
N ARG A 73 -4.24 0.60 -10.50
CA ARG A 73 -5.63 0.64 -10.97
C ARG A 73 -6.48 1.60 -10.14
N THR A 74 -6.42 1.49 -8.81
CA THR A 74 -7.17 2.38 -7.91
C THR A 74 -6.77 3.83 -8.11
N ILE A 75 -5.46 4.11 -8.21
CA ILE A 75 -4.96 5.47 -8.42
C ILE A 75 -5.43 6.03 -9.77
N LEU A 76 -5.33 5.26 -10.85
CA LEU A 76 -5.74 5.69 -12.19
C LEU A 76 -7.25 5.95 -12.27
N ALA A 77 -8.07 5.12 -11.62
CA ALA A 77 -9.51 5.34 -11.55
C ALA A 77 -9.87 6.67 -10.85
N ASP A 78 -9.23 6.98 -9.73
CA ASP A 78 -9.41 8.25 -9.01
C ASP A 78 -8.90 9.45 -9.82
N TYR A 79 -7.80 9.26 -10.57
CA TYR A 79 -7.25 10.27 -11.46
C TYR A 79 -8.25 10.66 -12.57
N ASP A 80 -8.90 9.68 -13.19
CA ASP A 80 -9.83 9.90 -14.30
C ASP A 80 -11.19 10.47 -13.82
N CYS A 81 -11.60 10.25 -12.57
CA CYS A 81 -12.89 10.71 -12.02
C CYS A 81 -12.88 12.15 -11.48
N GLU A 82 -11.84 12.59 -10.77
CA GLU A 82 -11.87 13.86 -10.01
C GLU A 82 -10.75 14.85 -10.38
N HIS A 83 -9.72 14.43 -11.13
CA HIS A 83 -8.45 15.15 -11.18
C HIS A 83 -7.99 15.45 -12.60
N GLN A 84 -8.44 16.58 -13.14
CA GLN A 84 -7.76 17.20 -14.29
C GLN A 84 -6.29 17.51 -13.93
N ALA A 85 -5.39 16.62 -14.36
CA ALA A 85 -3.99 16.85 -14.74
C ALA A 85 -3.14 17.74 -13.80
N ASP A 86 -3.04 17.40 -12.51
CA ASP A 86 -2.02 18.00 -11.63
C ASP A 86 -1.34 16.94 -10.77
N ASP A 87 -0.06 16.70 -11.05
CA ASP A 87 0.79 15.76 -10.30
C ASP A 87 0.84 16.15 -8.81
N GLN A 88 0.76 17.43 -8.45
CA GLN A 88 0.74 17.84 -7.02
C GLN A 88 -0.48 17.32 -6.27
N ARG A 89 -1.66 17.32 -6.93
CA ARG A 89 -2.89 16.77 -6.34
C ARG A 89 -2.79 15.27 -6.17
N LEU A 90 -2.28 14.57 -7.18
CA LEU A 90 -2.01 13.13 -7.12
C LEU A 90 -1.07 12.79 -5.95
N PHE A 91 0.04 13.52 -5.79
CA PHE A 91 0.95 13.32 -4.67
C PHE A 91 0.28 13.60 -3.31
N SER A 92 -0.53 14.65 -3.21
CA SER A 92 -1.25 14.97 -1.97
C SER A 92 -2.27 13.89 -1.61
N TRP A 93 -3.02 13.39 -2.60
CA TRP A 93 -3.96 12.29 -2.41
C TRP A 93 -3.24 10.98 -2.03
N LEU A 94 -2.15 10.62 -2.72
CA LEU A 94 -1.33 9.44 -2.40
C LEU A 94 -0.83 9.50 -0.97
N ARG A 95 -0.29 10.66 -0.57
CA ARG A 95 0.18 10.88 0.79
C ARG A 95 -0.93 10.68 1.82
N ARG A 96 -2.15 11.20 1.55
CA ARG A 96 -3.32 11.01 2.41
C ARG A 96 -3.71 9.54 2.52
N VAL A 97 -3.76 8.81 1.41
CA VAL A 97 -4.09 7.38 1.39
C VAL A 97 -3.06 6.57 2.19
N ILE A 98 -1.77 6.83 1.99
CA ILE A 98 -0.69 6.18 2.76
C ILE A 98 -0.84 6.46 4.25
N ALA A 99 -1.05 7.73 4.63
CA ALA A 99 -1.24 8.11 6.02
C ALA A 99 -2.48 7.45 6.65
N ASN A 100 -3.60 7.36 5.93
CA ASN A 100 -4.80 6.68 6.38
C ASN A 100 -4.56 5.18 6.61
N ILE A 101 -3.88 4.51 5.68
CA ILE A 101 -3.53 3.08 5.82
C ILE A 101 -2.62 2.87 7.03
N LEU A 102 -1.56 3.67 7.18
CA LEU A 102 -0.67 3.60 8.33
C LEU A 102 -1.44 3.85 9.64
N GLY A 103 -2.34 4.83 9.65
CA GLY A 103 -3.20 5.13 10.81
C GLY A 103 -4.11 4.00 11.20
N ALA A 104 -4.74 3.36 10.22
CA ALA A 104 -5.55 2.20 10.45
C ALA A 104 -4.72 1.03 10.99
N CYS A 105 -3.55 0.75 10.40
CA CYS A 105 -2.64 -0.29 10.86
C CYS A 105 -2.16 -0.06 12.30
N LEU A 106 -1.67 1.12 12.64
CA LEU A 106 -1.18 1.42 13.99
C LEU A 106 -2.31 1.38 15.03
N THR A 107 -3.52 1.85 14.68
CA THR A 107 -4.68 1.77 15.58
C THR A 107 -5.09 0.32 15.85
N ASN A 108 -5.00 -0.55 14.83
CA ASN A 108 -5.37 -1.97 14.95
C ASN A 108 -4.23 -2.86 15.47
N LEU A 109 -3.03 -2.32 15.62
CA LEU A 109 -1.84 -3.06 16.04
C LEU A 109 -2.04 -3.75 17.40
N SER A 110 -2.66 -3.04 18.34
CA SER A 110 -2.97 -3.58 19.68
C SER A 110 -3.87 -4.80 19.63
N VAL A 111 -4.87 -4.80 18.74
CA VAL A 111 -5.79 -5.92 18.52
C VAL A 111 -5.06 -7.08 17.84
N ALA A 112 -4.27 -6.80 16.79
CA ALA A 112 -3.49 -7.81 16.09
C ALA A 112 -2.49 -8.53 17.01
N VAL A 113 -1.74 -7.77 17.81
CA VAL A 113 -0.80 -8.31 18.81
C VAL A 113 -1.52 -9.14 19.86
N SER A 114 -2.69 -8.70 20.32
CA SER A 114 -3.48 -9.45 21.30
C SER A 114 -3.95 -10.79 20.74
N MET A 115 -4.43 -10.81 19.49
CA MET A 115 -4.84 -12.03 18.81
C MET A 115 -3.68 -13.01 18.64
N GLU A 116 -2.51 -12.52 18.23
CA GLU A 116 -1.29 -13.32 18.10
C GLU A 116 -0.83 -13.88 19.46
N CYS A 117 -0.71 -13.05 20.50
CA CYS A 117 -0.13 -13.48 21.78
C CYS A 117 -1.05 -14.34 22.66
N ILE A 118 -2.37 -14.12 22.58
CA ILE A 118 -3.35 -14.66 23.52
C ILE A 118 -4.16 -15.81 22.91
N CYS A 119 -4.53 -15.70 21.63
CA CYS A 119 -5.41 -16.67 20.98
C CYS A 119 -4.67 -17.79 20.25
N CYS A 120 -3.32 -17.75 20.22
CA CYS A 120 -2.52 -18.79 19.58
C CYS A 120 -2.46 -20.08 20.42
N LYS A 121 -2.30 -21.21 19.72
CA LYS A 121 -2.10 -22.50 20.38
C LYS A 121 -0.77 -22.50 21.14
N VAL A 122 -0.71 -23.19 22.27
CA VAL A 122 0.46 -23.20 23.17
C VAL A 122 1.74 -23.60 22.44
N GLU A 123 1.64 -24.53 21.48
CA GLU A 123 2.74 -25.07 20.70
C GLU A 123 3.43 -24.03 19.81
N VAL A 124 2.72 -22.97 19.39
CA VAL A 124 3.28 -21.89 18.54
C VAL A 124 3.40 -20.56 19.28
N ARG A 125 2.99 -20.51 20.56
CA ARG A 125 2.88 -19.29 21.34
C ARG A 125 4.21 -18.57 21.52
N GLU A 126 5.30 -19.29 21.75
CA GLU A 126 6.62 -18.66 21.86
C GLU A 126 7.00 -17.92 20.57
N LYS A 127 6.81 -18.56 19.41
CA LYS A 127 7.10 -17.96 18.10
C LYS A 127 6.22 -16.74 17.85
N SER A 128 4.91 -16.87 18.05
CA SER A 128 3.95 -15.78 17.83
C SER A 128 4.20 -14.58 18.75
N VAL A 129 4.51 -14.81 20.04
CA VAL A 129 4.90 -13.73 20.98
C VAL A 129 6.17 -13.02 20.52
N ARG A 130 7.16 -13.75 20.00
CA ARG A 130 8.40 -13.16 19.48
C ARG A 130 8.15 -12.29 18.25
N GLU A 131 7.32 -12.76 17.32
CA GLU A 131 6.92 -12.01 16.12
C GLU A 131 6.15 -10.75 16.50
N ALA A 132 5.22 -10.84 17.46
CA ALA A 132 4.47 -9.71 17.97
C ALA A 132 5.37 -8.66 18.66
N ALA A 133 6.34 -9.10 19.47
CA ALA A 133 7.31 -8.21 20.09
C ALA A 133 8.17 -7.48 19.06
N HIS A 134 8.58 -8.17 18.00
CA HIS A 134 9.32 -7.55 16.89
C HIS A 134 8.46 -6.52 16.14
N ILE A 135 7.21 -6.85 15.81
CA ILE A 135 6.26 -5.90 15.19
C ILE A 135 6.05 -4.65 16.06
N LEU A 136 5.97 -4.81 17.39
CA LEU A 136 5.87 -3.67 18.31
C LEU A 136 7.12 -2.78 18.26
N GLY A 137 8.32 -3.37 18.18
CA GLY A 137 9.56 -2.61 18.05
C GLY A 137 9.61 -1.80 16.75
N GLU A 138 9.27 -2.40 15.62
CA GLU A 138 9.18 -1.69 14.33
C GLU A 138 8.15 -0.55 14.38
N ALA A 139 7.00 -0.77 15.02
CA ALA A 139 5.97 0.24 15.17
C ALA A 139 6.43 1.41 16.07
N GLU A 140 7.27 1.18 17.06
CA GLU A 140 7.86 2.23 17.90
C GLU A 140 8.77 3.15 17.09
N GLU A 141 9.58 2.61 16.18
CA GLU A 141 10.41 3.41 15.27
C GLU A 141 9.56 4.28 14.35
N VAL A 142 8.49 3.72 13.78
CA VAL A 142 7.52 4.46 12.97
C VAL A 142 6.83 5.56 13.80
N LEU A 143 6.38 5.25 15.02
CA LEU A 143 5.76 6.25 15.91
C LEU A 143 6.73 7.37 16.29
N THR A 144 8.01 7.05 16.44
CA THR A 144 9.06 8.04 16.69
C THR A 144 9.22 8.99 15.51
N LEU A 145 9.24 8.47 14.29
CA LEU A 145 9.24 9.28 13.07
C LEU A 145 7.97 10.15 12.95
N LEU A 146 6.81 9.59 13.29
CA LEU A 146 5.53 10.32 13.33
C LEU A 146 5.48 11.39 14.42
N GLY A 147 6.38 11.35 15.41
CA GLY A 147 6.54 12.40 16.41
C GLY A 147 7.12 13.69 15.84
N ASP A 148 7.69 13.67 14.64
CA ASP A 148 8.13 14.88 13.92
C ASP A 148 6.91 15.71 13.46
N PRO A 149 6.79 16.98 13.86
CA PRO A 149 5.69 17.86 13.43
C PRO A 149 5.51 17.96 11.90
N GLU A 150 6.59 17.87 11.12
CA GLU A 150 6.55 17.92 9.66
C GLU A 150 5.88 16.69 9.04
N VAL A 151 5.91 15.57 9.76
CA VAL A 151 5.29 14.29 9.38
C VAL A 151 3.89 14.18 10.00
N ALA A 152 3.73 14.56 11.27
CA ALA A 152 2.50 14.47 12.03
C ALA A 152 1.32 15.22 11.40
N ARG A 153 1.58 16.33 10.70
CA ARG A 153 0.54 17.11 9.97
C ARG A 153 -0.19 16.32 8.88
N PHE A 154 0.32 15.15 8.49
CA PHE A 154 -0.31 14.29 7.49
C PHE A 154 -1.15 13.18 8.13
N TRP A 155 -1.09 13.03 9.44
CA TRP A 155 -1.82 11.99 10.15
C TRP A 155 -3.32 12.31 10.17
N PRO A 156 -4.20 11.33 9.90
CA PRO A 156 -5.63 11.54 10.03
C PRO A 156 -5.99 11.91 11.48
N GLU A 157 -6.78 12.98 11.63
CA GLU A 157 -7.26 13.43 12.94
C GLU A 157 -8.18 12.38 13.59
N GLU A 158 -8.88 11.59 12.76
CA GLU A 158 -9.77 10.53 13.20
C GLU A 158 -9.09 9.16 13.19
N ARG A 159 -9.28 8.41 14.28
CA ARG A 159 -8.82 7.02 14.39
C ARG A 159 -9.72 6.13 13.53
N GLN A 160 -9.37 5.95 12.27
CA GLN A 160 -10.06 4.97 11.44
C GLN A 160 -9.53 3.58 11.76
N TYR A 161 -10.41 2.68 12.21
CA TYR A 161 -10.06 1.25 12.25
C TYR A 161 -10.02 0.70 10.82
N ILE A 162 -9.23 -0.35 10.58
CA ILE A 162 -9.11 -0.98 9.25
C ILE A 162 -10.49 -1.33 8.67
N ASP A 163 -11.41 -1.81 9.51
CA ASP A 163 -12.77 -2.15 9.08
C ASP A 163 -13.56 -0.92 8.63
N ASN A 164 -13.44 0.21 9.34
CA ASN A 164 -14.10 1.46 8.97
C ASN A 164 -13.53 2.01 7.65
N TRP A 165 -12.20 2.02 7.53
CA TRP A 165 -11.52 2.43 6.30
C TRP A 165 -11.93 1.57 5.10
N ARG A 166 -12.00 0.24 5.29
CA ARG A 166 -12.43 -0.69 4.23
C ARG A 166 -13.86 -0.39 3.76
N ASN A 167 -14.76 -0.13 4.71
CA ASN A 167 -16.15 0.24 4.41
C ASN A 167 -16.26 1.61 3.69
N GLU A 168 -15.43 2.59 4.04
CA GLU A 168 -15.40 3.91 3.39
C GLU A 168 -14.86 3.86 1.95
N VAL A 169 -13.83 3.04 1.70
CA VAL A 169 -13.30 2.81 0.34
C VAL A 169 -14.35 2.08 -0.51
N GLU A 170 -15.03 1.09 0.05
CA GLU A 170 -16.08 0.35 -0.65
C GLU A 170 -17.30 1.26 -0.95
N SER A 171 -17.72 2.09 0.00
CA SER A 171 -18.85 3.01 -0.21
C SER A 171 -18.53 4.12 -1.22
N SER A 172 -17.29 4.64 -1.21
CA SER A 172 -16.84 5.63 -2.21
C SER A 172 -16.84 5.04 -3.63
N SER A 173 -16.47 3.77 -3.79
CA SER A 173 -16.48 3.08 -5.08
C SER A 173 -17.89 2.79 -5.63
N LEU A 174 -18.88 2.66 -4.74
CA LEU A 174 -20.29 2.44 -5.10
C LEU A 174 -21.00 3.74 -5.49
N ASP A 175 -20.60 4.87 -4.92
CA ASP A 175 -21.19 6.18 -5.22
C ASP A 175 -20.75 6.69 -6.60
N SER A 176 -19.51 6.39 -7.02
CA SER A 176 -19.02 6.62 -8.38
C SER A 176 -19.80 5.86 -9.45
N SER A 177 -20.43 4.73 -9.08
CA SER A 177 -21.22 3.88 -10.00
C SER A 177 -22.67 4.36 -10.18
N GLN A 178 -23.14 5.31 -9.37
CA GLN A 178 -24.51 5.86 -9.50
C GLN A 178 -24.58 7.10 -10.39
N HIS A 179 -23.44 7.73 -10.71
CA HIS A 179 -23.38 8.90 -11.58
C HIS A 179 -23.34 8.59 -13.09
N ASP A 180 -23.18 7.32 -13.48
CA ASP A 180 -23.21 6.85 -14.88
C ASP A 180 -24.61 6.42 -15.37
N LEU A 181 -25.66 6.67 -14.59
CA LEU A 181 -27.05 6.34 -14.94
C LEU A 181 -27.99 7.55 -14.74
N VAL A 182 -27.68 8.71 -15.35
CA VAL A 182 -28.67 9.76 -15.65
C VAL A 182 -28.40 10.39 -17.02
#